data_AF-A0A2T4G2J9-F1
#
_entry.id   AF-A0A2T4G2J9-F1
#
_cell.length_a   1.000
_cell.length_b   1.000
_cell.length_c   1.000
_cell.angle_alpha   90.00
_cell.angle_beta   90.00
_cell.angle_gamma   90.00
#
_symmetry.space_group_name_H-M   'P 1'
#
loop_
_entity.id
_entity.type
_entity.pdbx_description
1 polymer ?
#
loop_
_entity_poly.entity_id
_entity_poly.type
_entity_poly.pdbx_seq_one_letter_code
_entity_poly.pdbx_strand_id
1 'polypeptide(L)'
;MIACLRLLSALCLAALLAACASSPSSSLGDLPRTPDASIEQLLEQATTAKTPEKAALLRLSAADMAYKQNNPGRSAQILAQVPLDVLKPAAQVFASTLAAELAMARNQPKAALTALNHPSLQSLKDLPAEQQIRTGSVHARAYEADGQTLAAARERVAMAPLLTGDAARSNHEAIWTLIAALPAEQLQASGNPVLDGWITLAQSVKGAGTLEQQQAAIDTWRAQNPGHPAAVQLPTPLTKLKELASQPLNKIALLLPQDGPLAGVGKALREGFMAAHYQAEQAGQKPPVIEFYDSSRLTSLDDFYAKAQAAGVQLVVGPLEKPLVKQLSARPQLPITTLALNYSETDQSPAQLFQFGLAAEDEAREVSRRARADGLHRAAAMVPRGEWGERVYKAFRQDWEANGGTVVGVEYVDQPVALAQQIADLFQLRKSEGRAKSLQSTVGTDVAAQPSRRQDIEFIFLAVTPQLAQQIKPTLNFQYAGDVPVYATSHVFSASGDKNQYLDMTNVMFCETPWLLNTTDPLRNQVAAQWPQANGSLGRLYAMGVDAYRLAPRLGQLKALPDTRVDGLSGSLGINANQRVDRQMPWAKFVGGDIQRLPDTPR
;
A
#
# COMPACT_ATOMS: atom_id res chain seq x y z
N MET A 1 20.46 -52.91 68.76
CA MET A 1 19.69 -53.00 67.50
C MET A 1 18.97 -51.71 67.11
N ILE A 2 18.49 -50.87 68.04
CA ILE A 2 17.70 -49.67 67.72
C ILE A 2 18.54 -48.49 67.15
N ALA A 3 19.83 -48.40 67.49
CA ALA A 3 20.71 -47.34 66.99
C ALA A 3 21.11 -47.51 65.51
N CYS A 4 21.31 -48.75 65.03
CA CYS A 4 21.63 -49.00 63.62
C CYS A 4 20.45 -48.70 62.67
N LEU A 5 19.21 -48.87 63.13
CA LEU A 5 18.02 -48.62 62.31
C LEU A 5 17.79 -47.12 62.02
N ARG A 6 18.24 -46.23 62.93
CA ARG A 6 18.13 -44.77 62.77
C ARG A 6 19.13 -44.20 61.76
N LEU A 7 20.32 -44.80 61.66
CA LEU A 7 21.33 -44.44 60.66
C LEU A 7 20.93 -44.87 59.24
N LEU A 8 20.32 -46.06 59.10
CA LEU A 8 19.80 -46.52 57.81
C LEU A 8 18.62 -45.69 57.31
N SER A 9 17.71 -45.28 58.21
CA SER A 9 16.57 -44.42 57.84
C SER A 9 17.02 -42.99 57.48
N ALA A 10 18.01 -42.43 58.16
CA ALA A 10 18.59 -41.13 57.79
C ALA A 10 19.34 -41.18 56.44
N LEU A 11 20.06 -42.28 56.14
CA LEU A 11 20.71 -42.46 54.84
C LEU A 11 19.71 -42.63 53.69
N CYS A 12 18.61 -43.37 53.91
CA CYS A 12 17.54 -43.50 52.90
C CYS A 12 16.82 -42.17 52.65
N LEU A 13 16.60 -41.34 53.68
CA LEU A 13 15.99 -40.02 53.53
C LEU A 13 16.91 -39.05 52.77
N ALA A 14 18.23 -39.10 53.03
CA ALA A 14 19.22 -38.32 52.29
C ALA A 14 19.36 -38.78 50.82
N ALA A 15 19.27 -40.09 50.56
CA ALA A 15 19.28 -40.64 49.21
C ALA A 15 18.01 -40.29 48.41
N LEU A 16 16.84 -40.26 49.07
CA LEU A 16 15.57 -39.83 48.46
C LEU A 16 15.56 -38.32 48.16
N LEU A 17 16.16 -37.49 49.02
CA LEU A 17 16.32 -36.06 48.78
C LEU A 17 17.33 -35.76 47.65
N ALA A 18 18.39 -36.56 47.51
CA ALA A 18 19.33 -36.43 46.39
C ALA A 18 18.75 -36.91 45.05
N ALA A 19 17.88 -37.94 45.08
CA ALA A 19 17.21 -38.46 43.88
C ALA A 19 16.13 -37.51 43.32
N CYS A 20 15.60 -36.60 44.13
CA CYS A 20 14.68 -35.54 43.66
C CYS A 20 15.41 -34.30 43.11
N ALA A 21 16.74 -34.19 43.26
CA ALA A 21 17.52 -33.04 42.80
C ALA A 21 18.18 -33.25 41.43
N SER A 22 18.25 -34.48 40.92
CA SER A 22 18.75 -34.79 39.59
C SER A 22 17.60 -34.86 38.59
N SER A 23 17.16 -33.70 38.10
CA SER A 23 16.36 -33.65 36.87
C SER A 23 17.19 -34.26 35.72
N PRO A 24 16.62 -35.09 34.84
CA PRO A 24 17.34 -35.59 33.68
C PRO A 24 17.84 -34.37 32.88
N SER A 25 19.13 -34.37 32.54
CA SER A 25 19.72 -33.30 31.75
C SER A 25 19.02 -33.23 30.40
N SER A 26 18.16 -32.23 30.21
CA SER A 26 17.51 -31.97 28.91
C SER A 26 18.60 -31.77 27.85
N SER A 27 18.53 -32.54 26.76
CA SER A 27 19.43 -32.40 25.61
C SER A 27 19.36 -31.02 24.97
N LEU A 28 18.27 -30.28 25.20
CA LEU A 28 18.04 -28.93 24.70
C LEU A 28 18.75 -27.85 25.54
N GLY A 29 19.11 -28.16 26.79
CA GLY A 29 19.67 -27.19 27.73
C GLY A 29 18.63 -26.23 28.35
N ASP A 30 19.11 -25.32 29.18
CA ASP A 30 18.29 -24.33 29.89
C ASP A 30 18.17 -23.02 29.10
N LEU A 31 17.02 -22.35 29.22
CA LEU A 31 16.86 -20.97 28.74
C LEU A 31 17.49 -19.97 29.71
N PRO A 32 17.97 -18.82 29.22
CA PRO A 32 18.37 -17.68 30.06
C PRO A 32 17.27 -17.32 31.06
N ARG A 33 17.60 -17.29 32.35
CA ARG A 33 16.68 -16.82 33.40
C ARG A 33 16.88 -15.32 33.61
N THR A 34 15.84 -14.61 34.02
CA THR A 34 15.96 -13.24 34.55
C THR A 34 16.51 -13.30 35.98
N PRO A 35 17.79 -13.01 36.21
CA PRO A 35 18.39 -13.11 37.53
C PRO A 35 18.08 -11.84 38.33
N ASP A 36 18.07 -11.91 39.66
CA ASP A 36 17.99 -10.72 40.54
C ASP A 36 19.27 -9.84 40.51
N ALA A 37 20.08 -9.98 39.47
CA ALA A 37 21.37 -9.32 39.31
C ALA A 37 21.32 -8.28 38.17
N SER A 38 22.07 -7.20 38.35
CA SER A 38 22.26 -6.17 37.31
C SER A 38 23.01 -6.71 36.09
N ILE A 39 22.92 -5.99 34.96
CA ILE A 39 23.65 -6.32 33.73
C ILE A 39 25.16 -6.39 34.01
N GLU A 40 25.70 -5.46 34.80
CA GLU A 40 27.10 -5.39 35.19
C GLU A 40 27.52 -6.63 36.00
N GLN A 41 26.71 -7.02 36.99
CA GLN A 41 26.97 -8.22 37.79
C GLN A 41 26.94 -9.50 36.94
N LEU A 42 26.05 -9.59 35.96
CA LEU A 42 26.00 -10.75 35.06
C LEU A 42 27.23 -10.83 34.15
N LEU A 43 27.69 -9.69 33.64
CA LEU A 43 28.91 -9.62 32.84
C LEU A 43 30.14 -9.96 33.69
N GLU A 44 30.22 -9.47 34.92
CA GLU A 44 31.30 -9.82 35.86
C GLU A 44 31.29 -11.32 36.17
N GLN A 45 30.14 -11.89 36.52
CA GLN A 45 30.00 -13.33 36.74
C GLN A 45 30.40 -14.15 35.51
N ALA A 46 30.10 -13.66 34.30
CA ALA A 46 30.50 -14.30 33.05
C ALA A 46 32.02 -14.33 32.87
N THR A 47 32.75 -13.30 33.33
CA THR A 47 34.23 -13.30 33.28
C THR A 47 34.84 -14.32 34.25
N THR A 48 34.20 -14.56 35.40
CA THR A 48 34.67 -15.52 36.41
C THR A 48 34.10 -16.93 36.27
N ALA A 49 33.28 -17.17 35.24
CA ALA A 49 32.59 -18.44 35.05
C ALA A 49 33.56 -19.57 34.69
N LYS A 50 33.38 -20.74 35.33
CA LYS A 50 34.28 -21.90 35.17
C LYS A 50 34.13 -22.65 33.85
N THR A 51 33.04 -22.41 33.10
CA THR A 51 32.79 -23.07 31.81
C THR A 51 32.41 -22.06 30.73
N PRO A 52 32.83 -22.26 29.46
CA PRO A 52 32.44 -21.39 28.34
C PRO A 52 30.93 -21.29 28.16
N GLU A 53 30.20 -22.40 28.29
CA GLU A 53 28.73 -22.45 28.19
C GLU A 53 28.07 -21.54 29.25
N LYS A 54 28.52 -21.60 30.52
CA LYS A 54 27.97 -20.76 31.59
C LYS A 54 28.28 -19.28 31.35
N ALA A 55 29.49 -18.97 30.89
CA ALA A 55 29.86 -17.59 30.53
C ALA A 55 28.97 -17.04 29.41
N ALA A 56 28.71 -17.85 28.37
CA ALA A 56 27.85 -17.48 27.26
C ALA A 56 26.39 -17.28 27.69
N LEU A 57 25.83 -18.16 28.54
CA LEU A 57 24.48 -18.02 29.08
C LEU A 57 24.30 -16.75 29.94
N LEU A 58 25.30 -16.40 30.75
CA LEU A 58 25.26 -15.17 31.56
C LEU A 58 25.30 -13.92 30.68
N ARG A 59 26.16 -13.89 29.65
CA ARG A 59 26.18 -12.80 28.65
C ARG A 59 24.86 -12.71 27.90
N LEU A 60 24.28 -13.84 27.49
CA LEU A 60 22.99 -13.87 26.81
C LEU A 60 21.86 -13.31 27.68
N SER A 61 21.85 -13.66 28.97
CA SER A 61 20.91 -13.10 29.95
C SER A 61 21.08 -11.58 30.12
N ALA A 62 22.33 -11.11 30.18
CA ALA A 62 22.66 -9.69 30.26
C ALA A 62 22.23 -8.92 28.98
N ALA A 63 22.40 -9.52 27.81
CA ALA A 63 21.96 -8.95 26.53
C ALA A 63 20.43 -8.84 26.46
N ASP A 64 19.70 -9.86 26.89
CA ASP A 64 18.23 -9.85 26.95
C ASP A 64 17.71 -8.79 27.91
N MET A 65 18.34 -8.66 29.08
CA MET A 65 18.00 -7.64 30.07
C MET A 65 18.22 -6.23 29.51
N ALA A 66 19.35 -5.99 28.82
CA ALA A 66 19.59 -4.72 28.14
C ALA A 66 18.53 -4.39 27.07
N TYR A 67 18.07 -5.41 26.33
CA TYR A 67 16.99 -5.25 25.36
C TYR A 67 15.66 -4.87 26.01
N LYS A 68 15.27 -5.59 27.08
CA LYS A 68 14.06 -5.32 27.87
C LYS A 68 14.08 -3.95 28.56
N GLN A 69 15.27 -3.42 28.87
CA GLN A 69 15.48 -2.05 29.37
C GLN A 69 15.52 -0.99 28.25
N ASN A 70 15.05 -1.33 27.05
CA ASN A 70 15.01 -0.45 25.88
C ASN A 70 16.40 0.10 25.46
N ASN A 71 17.46 -0.70 25.66
CA ASN A 71 18.82 -0.36 25.24
C ASN A 71 19.36 -1.37 24.20
N PRO A 72 18.86 -1.31 22.95
CA PRO A 72 19.25 -2.25 21.89
C PRO A 72 20.71 -2.10 21.47
N GLY A 73 21.31 -0.92 21.63
CA GLY A 73 22.74 -0.70 21.37
C GLY A 73 23.61 -1.54 22.30
N ARG A 74 23.36 -1.43 23.62
CA ARG A 74 24.07 -2.23 24.63
C ARG A 74 23.79 -3.72 24.49
N SER A 75 22.52 -4.10 24.26
CA SER A 75 22.14 -5.50 24.04
C SER A 75 22.94 -6.13 22.89
N ALA A 76 23.02 -5.44 21.75
CA ALA A 76 23.79 -5.93 20.60
C ALA A 76 25.29 -6.05 20.87
N GLN A 77 25.88 -5.10 21.62
CA GLN A 77 27.29 -5.18 22.01
C GLN A 77 27.59 -6.38 22.90
N ILE A 78 26.67 -6.73 23.82
CA ILE A 78 26.81 -7.90 24.68
C ILE A 78 26.58 -9.18 23.87
N LEU A 79 25.54 -9.22 23.04
CA LEU A 79 25.19 -10.39 22.22
C LEU A 79 26.31 -10.76 21.25
N ALA A 80 27.02 -9.77 20.69
CA ALA A 80 28.18 -10.00 19.83
C ALA A 80 29.34 -10.75 20.51
N GLN A 81 29.35 -10.81 21.86
CA GLN A 81 30.33 -11.53 22.66
C GLN A 81 29.85 -12.92 23.09
N VAL A 82 28.68 -13.36 22.63
CA VAL A 82 28.11 -14.68 22.96
C VAL A 82 28.52 -15.69 21.87
N PRO A 83 29.46 -16.61 22.14
CA PRO A 83 29.74 -17.71 21.22
C PRO A 83 28.54 -18.66 21.12
N LEU A 84 27.91 -18.75 19.95
CA LEU A 84 26.69 -19.56 19.72
C LEU A 84 26.97 -21.06 19.71
N ASP A 85 28.14 -21.47 19.24
CA ASP A 85 28.59 -22.85 19.08
C ASP A 85 28.78 -23.58 20.41
N VAL A 86 29.07 -22.85 21.49
CA VAL A 86 29.19 -23.44 22.85
C VAL A 86 27.85 -23.54 23.58
N LEU A 87 26.78 -22.93 23.04
CA LEU A 87 25.44 -22.97 23.63
C LEU A 87 24.68 -24.23 23.18
N LYS A 88 23.80 -24.73 24.06
CA LYS A 88 22.85 -25.79 23.72
C LYS A 88 21.67 -25.26 22.88
N PRO A 89 20.90 -26.13 22.18
CA PRO A 89 19.87 -25.70 21.24
C PRO A 89 18.86 -24.68 21.78
N ALA A 90 18.39 -24.81 23.02
CA ALA A 90 17.44 -23.86 23.61
C ALA A 90 18.03 -22.45 23.72
N ALA A 91 19.27 -22.32 24.18
CA ALA A 91 19.96 -21.05 24.29
C ALA A 91 20.39 -20.49 22.92
N GLN A 92 20.70 -21.35 21.95
CA GLN A 92 20.92 -20.94 20.56
C GLN A 92 19.66 -20.34 19.94
N VAL A 93 18.49 -20.99 20.11
CA VAL A 93 17.19 -20.43 19.69
C VAL A 93 16.96 -19.08 20.34
N PHE A 94 17.17 -18.97 21.65
CA PHE A 94 17.01 -17.70 22.37
C PHE A 94 17.91 -16.58 21.82
N ALA A 95 19.18 -16.87 21.57
CA ALA A 95 20.13 -15.92 21.00
C ALA A 95 19.75 -15.51 19.56
N SER A 96 19.31 -16.45 18.73
CA SER A 96 18.78 -16.17 17.38
C SER A 96 17.55 -15.28 17.42
N THR A 97 16.61 -15.54 18.35
CA THR A 97 15.42 -14.70 18.54
C THR A 97 15.81 -13.27 18.94
N LEU A 98 16.73 -13.09 19.89
CA LEU A 98 17.20 -11.77 20.30
C LEU A 98 17.97 -11.05 19.18
N ALA A 99 18.79 -11.76 18.41
CA ALA A 99 19.48 -11.19 17.25
C ALA A 99 18.47 -10.68 16.20
N ALA A 100 17.41 -11.44 15.95
CA ALA A 100 16.33 -11.03 15.04
C ALA A 100 15.58 -9.79 15.55
N GLU A 101 15.27 -9.73 16.84
CA GLU A 101 14.62 -8.57 17.47
C GLU A 101 15.48 -7.31 17.37
N LEU A 102 16.79 -7.42 17.57
CA LEU A 102 17.75 -6.32 17.41
C LEU A 102 17.88 -5.86 15.96
N ALA A 103 17.83 -6.78 15.00
CA ALA A 103 17.81 -6.46 13.57
C ALA A 103 16.49 -5.73 13.19
N MET A 104 15.35 -6.19 13.70
CA MET A 104 14.07 -5.51 13.51
C MET A 104 14.04 -4.12 14.13
N ALA A 105 14.67 -3.92 15.30
CA ALA A 105 14.83 -2.60 15.91
C ALA A 105 15.66 -1.62 15.05
N ARG A 106 16.45 -2.12 14.10
CA ARG A 106 17.24 -1.35 13.14
C ARG A 106 16.60 -1.28 11.74
N ASN A 107 15.36 -1.73 11.60
CA ASN A 107 14.65 -1.84 10.33
C ASN A 107 15.39 -2.71 9.29
N GLN A 108 15.97 -3.82 9.73
CA GLN A 108 16.73 -4.76 8.90
C GLN A 108 16.03 -6.14 8.84
N PRO A 109 14.88 -6.26 8.13
CA PRO A 109 14.09 -7.49 8.13
C PRO A 109 14.83 -8.71 7.56
N LYS A 110 15.62 -8.54 6.50
CA LYS A 110 16.44 -9.63 5.94
C LYS A 110 17.50 -10.17 6.89
N ALA A 111 18.10 -9.30 7.71
CA ALA A 111 19.04 -9.71 8.73
C ALA A 111 18.33 -10.48 9.86
N ALA A 112 17.11 -10.07 10.21
CA ALA A 112 16.27 -10.79 11.17
C ALA A 112 15.91 -12.20 10.67
N LEU A 113 15.48 -12.32 9.41
CA LEU A 113 15.19 -13.63 8.78
C LEU A 113 16.43 -14.52 8.73
N THR A 114 17.60 -13.95 8.48
CA THR A 114 18.88 -14.69 8.47
C THR A 114 19.20 -15.23 9.86
N ALA A 115 19.00 -14.45 10.92
CA ALA A 115 19.21 -14.89 12.30
C ALA A 115 18.27 -16.05 12.70
N LEU A 116 17.05 -16.07 12.15
CA LEU A 116 16.03 -17.10 12.39
C LEU A 116 16.18 -18.35 11.51
N ASN A 117 17.11 -18.36 10.54
CA ASN A 117 17.43 -19.54 9.73
C ASN A 117 18.46 -20.47 10.40
N HIS A 118 18.78 -20.26 11.68
CA HIS A 118 19.75 -21.09 12.40
C HIS A 118 19.22 -22.53 12.62
N PRO A 119 20.03 -23.59 12.48
CA PRO A 119 19.58 -24.98 12.60
C PRO A 119 18.88 -25.33 13.92
N SER A 120 19.22 -24.66 15.01
CA SER A 120 18.61 -24.89 16.34
C SER A 120 17.10 -24.60 16.37
N LEU A 121 16.57 -23.81 15.42
CA LEU A 121 15.13 -23.50 15.34
C LEU A 121 14.28 -24.74 15.03
N GLN A 122 14.88 -25.84 14.57
CA GLN A 122 14.19 -27.12 14.43
C GLN A 122 13.62 -27.63 15.77
N SER A 123 14.26 -27.27 16.90
CA SER A 123 13.82 -27.62 18.25
C SER A 123 12.84 -26.63 18.87
N LEU A 124 12.40 -25.58 18.14
CA LEU A 124 11.55 -24.53 18.69
C LEU A 124 10.27 -25.06 19.33
N LYS A 125 9.64 -26.06 18.70
CA LYS A 125 8.38 -26.68 19.17
C LYS A 125 8.52 -27.39 20.52
N ASP A 126 9.74 -27.76 20.90
CA ASP A 126 10.05 -28.46 22.15
C ASP A 126 10.37 -27.49 23.30
N LEU A 127 10.42 -26.18 23.03
CA LEU A 127 10.70 -25.14 24.03
C LEU A 127 9.41 -24.64 24.73
N PRO A 128 9.52 -23.95 25.88
CA PRO A 128 8.37 -23.32 26.52
C PRO A 128 7.58 -22.38 25.59
N ALA A 129 6.27 -22.33 25.79
CA ALA A 129 5.35 -21.54 24.95
C ALA A 129 5.76 -20.06 24.82
N GLU A 130 6.29 -19.46 25.89
CA GLU A 130 6.79 -18.07 25.85
C GLU A 130 7.89 -17.87 24.79
N GLN A 131 8.85 -18.80 24.70
CA GLN A 131 9.93 -18.72 23.71
C GLN A 131 9.42 -18.99 22.29
N GLN A 132 8.46 -19.91 22.15
CA GLN A 132 7.78 -20.15 20.88
C GLN A 132 7.07 -18.90 20.38
N ILE A 133 6.30 -18.24 21.26
CA ILE A 133 5.57 -17.01 20.96
C ILE A 133 6.52 -15.86 20.61
N ARG A 134 7.57 -15.66 21.41
CA ARG A 134 8.57 -14.60 21.16
C ARG A 134 9.22 -14.76 19.79
N THR A 135 9.63 -15.99 19.47
CA THR A 135 10.28 -16.32 18.19
C THR A 135 9.30 -16.18 17.01
N GLY A 136 8.10 -16.76 17.09
CA GLY A 136 7.09 -16.64 16.05
C GLY A 136 6.64 -15.19 15.81
N SER A 137 6.58 -14.38 16.87
CA SER A 137 6.22 -12.96 16.78
C SER A 137 7.26 -12.13 16.01
N VAL A 138 8.56 -12.30 16.29
CA VAL A 138 9.61 -11.59 15.54
C VAL A 138 9.73 -12.14 14.12
N HIS A 139 9.52 -13.44 13.90
CA HIS A 139 9.55 -14.05 12.57
C HIS A 139 8.44 -13.53 11.68
N ALA A 140 7.20 -13.51 12.18
CA ALA A 140 6.06 -12.94 11.47
C ALA A 140 6.29 -11.47 11.09
N ARG A 141 6.78 -10.65 12.03
CA ARG A 141 7.10 -9.23 11.80
C ARG A 141 8.22 -9.05 10.78
N ALA A 142 9.22 -9.92 10.78
CA ALA A 142 10.32 -9.87 9.82
C ALA A 142 9.84 -10.20 8.40
N TYR A 143 9.00 -11.23 8.23
CA TYR A 143 8.36 -11.53 6.94
C TYR A 143 7.47 -10.40 6.46
N GLU A 144 6.66 -9.82 7.36
CA GLU A 144 5.77 -8.70 7.06
C GLU A 144 6.57 -7.49 6.54
N ALA A 145 7.65 -7.11 7.23
CA ALA A 145 8.52 -6.01 6.84
C ALA A 145 9.38 -6.29 5.60
N ASP A 146 9.61 -7.56 5.24
CA ASP A 146 10.28 -7.97 3.99
C ASP A 146 9.29 -8.11 2.81
N GLY A 147 7.99 -7.85 3.01
CA GLY A 147 6.96 -7.98 1.98
C GLY A 147 6.47 -9.42 1.71
N GLN A 148 6.86 -10.38 2.55
CA GLN A 148 6.46 -11.79 2.44
C GLN A 148 5.16 -12.05 3.21
N THR A 149 4.07 -11.41 2.81
CA THR A 149 2.78 -11.35 3.51
C THR A 149 2.19 -12.73 3.84
N LEU A 150 2.20 -13.69 2.91
CA LEU A 150 1.67 -15.04 3.15
C LEU A 150 2.54 -15.83 4.15
N ALA A 151 3.87 -15.64 4.13
CA ALA A 151 4.77 -16.26 5.08
C ALA A 151 4.54 -15.69 6.50
N ALA A 152 4.34 -14.37 6.62
CA ALA A 152 3.97 -13.74 7.88
C ALA A 152 2.66 -14.30 8.45
N ALA A 153 1.64 -14.48 7.61
CA ALA A 153 0.37 -15.07 8.03
C ALA A 153 0.52 -16.52 8.50
N ARG A 154 1.35 -17.31 7.82
CA ARG A 154 1.67 -18.70 8.19
C ARG A 154 2.30 -18.77 9.59
N GLU A 155 3.27 -17.91 9.89
CA GLU A 155 3.90 -17.87 11.22
C GLU A 155 2.90 -17.51 12.31
N ARG A 156 2.03 -16.53 12.06
CA ARG A 156 0.97 -16.13 13.01
C ARG A 156 -0.04 -17.25 13.25
N VAL A 157 -0.42 -17.99 12.21
CA VAL A 157 -1.30 -19.17 12.33
C VAL A 157 -0.62 -20.27 13.14
N ALA A 158 0.68 -20.52 12.92
CA ALA A 158 1.43 -21.53 13.68
C ALA A 158 1.53 -21.19 15.17
N MET A 159 1.68 -19.91 15.52
CA MET A 159 1.74 -19.43 16.90
C MET A 159 0.36 -19.38 17.58
N ALA A 160 -0.74 -19.27 16.82
CA ALA A 160 -2.08 -19.00 17.36
C ALA A 160 -2.54 -19.94 18.49
N PRO A 161 -2.29 -21.27 18.46
CA PRO A 161 -2.72 -22.18 19.52
C PRO A 161 -2.07 -21.91 20.89
N LEU A 162 -0.96 -21.15 20.94
CA LEU A 162 -0.24 -20.81 22.16
C LEU A 162 -0.75 -19.52 22.81
N LEU A 163 -1.58 -18.75 22.10
CA LEU A 163 -2.06 -17.45 22.54
C LEU A 163 -3.43 -17.57 23.22
N THR A 164 -3.68 -16.72 24.20
CA THR A 164 -4.99 -16.61 24.88
C THR A 164 -5.40 -15.16 25.07
N GLY A 165 -6.67 -14.91 25.40
CA GLY A 165 -7.20 -13.58 25.71
C GLY A 165 -6.96 -12.55 24.59
N ASP A 166 -6.48 -11.37 24.99
CA ASP A 166 -6.26 -10.25 24.07
C ASP A 166 -5.13 -10.53 23.05
N ALA A 167 -4.12 -11.32 23.43
CA ALA A 167 -3.04 -11.69 22.53
C ALA A 167 -3.56 -12.57 21.36
N ALA A 168 -4.46 -13.51 21.66
CA ALA A 168 -5.10 -14.33 20.63
C ALA A 168 -5.95 -13.47 19.69
N ARG A 169 -6.77 -12.55 20.25
CA ARG A 169 -7.57 -11.60 19.46
C ARG A 169 -6.69 -10.77 18.54
N SER A 170 -5.65 -10.14 19.09
CA SER A 170 -4.72 -9.30 18.31
C SER A 170 -4.03 -10.09 17.20
N ASN A 171 -3.69 -11.36 17.45
CA ASN A 171 -3.09 -12.21 16.42
C ASN A 171 -4.09 -12.56 15.30
N HIS A 172 -5.37 -12.82 15.62
CA HIS A 172 -6.41 -13.03 14.62
C HIS A 172 -6.65 -11.80 13.74
N GLU A 173 -6.65 -10.60 14.33
CA GLU A 173 -6.73 -9.35 13.58
C GLU A 173 -5.54 -9.19 12.63
N ALA A 174 -4.34 -9.51 13.09
CA ALA A 174 -3.13 -9.46 12.26
C ALA A 174 -3.14 -10.50 11.13
N ILE A 175 -3.60 -11.74 11.40
CA ILE A 175 -3.79 -12.75 10.35
C ILE A 175 -4.77 -12.25 9.29
N TRP A 176 -5.91 -11.73 9.72
CA TRP A 176 -6.91 -11.20 8.79
C TRP A 176 -6.35 -10.06 7.94
N THR A 177 -5.63 -9.11 8.55
CA THR A 177 -5.02 -7.97 7.85
C THR A 177 -4.08 -8.45 6.74
N LEU A 178 -3.19 -9.41 7.05
CA LEU A 178 -2.24 -9.96 6.08
C LEU A 178 -2.97 -10.69 4.94
N ILE A 179 -3.93 -11.57 5.26
CA ILE A 179 -4.65 -12.35 4.25
C ILE A 179 -5.56 -11.46 3.40
N ALA A 180 -6.23 -10.47 3.98
CA ALA A 180 -7.07 -9.52 3.27
C ALA A 180 -6.26 -8.61 2.34
N ALA A 181 -4.97 -8.37 2.61
CA ALA A 181 -4.08 -7.61 1.73
C ALA A 181 -3.63 -8.39 0.47
N LEU A 182 -3.58 -9.73 0.51
CA LEU A 182 -3.11 -10.55 -0.60
C LEU A 182 -4.04 -10.47 -1.83
N PRO A 183 -3.53 -10.30 -3.05
CA PRO A 183 -4.36 -10.36 -4.25
C PRO A 183 -4.95 -11.76 -4.46
N ALA A 184 -6.05 -11.85 -5.21
CA ALA A 184 -6.83 -13.09 -5.33
C ALA A 184 -6.01 -14.27 -5.86
N GLU A 185 -5.04 -13.99 -6.73
CA GLU A 185 -4.13 -14.97 -7.33
C GLU A 185 -3.18 -15.59 -6.29
N GLN A 186 -2.82 -14.84 -5.25
CA GLN A 186 -1.93 -15.29 -4.16
C GLN A 186 -2.68 -16.01 -3.04
N LEU A 187 -4.01 -15.92 -3.01
CA LEU A 187 -4.87 -16.64 -2.08
C LEU A 187 -5.04 -18.09 -2.55
N GLN A 188 -4.00 -18.91 -2.41
CA GLN A 188 -4.01 -20.33 -2.78
C GLN A 188 -3.96 -21.23 -1.56
N ALA A 189 -4.47 -22.46 -1.69
CA ALA A 189 -4.42 -23.45 -0.63
C ALA A 189 -2.98 -23.69 -0.17
N SER A 190 -2.79 -23.71 1.14
CA SER A 190 -1.50 -23.84 1.82
C SER A 190 -1.25 -25.24 2.38
N GLY A 191 -2.29 -26.07 2.49
CA GLY A 191 -2.26 -27.39 3.12
C GLY A 191 -2.39 -27.34 4.65
N ASN A 192 -2.51 -26.16 5.25
CA ASN A 192 -2.85 -25.98 6.66
C ASN A 192 -4.33 -25.61 6.79
N PRO A 193 -5.19 -26.45 7.42
CA PRO A 193 -6.63 -26.22 7.47
C PRO A 193 -7.06 -24.88 8.09
N VAL A 194 -6.30 -24.37 9.07
CA VAL A 194 -6.60 -23.08 9.71
C VAL A 194 -6.23 -21.93 8.77
N LEU A 195 -5.07 -21.98 8.14
CA LEU A 195 -4.70 -20.96 7.16
C LEU A 195 -5.63 -21.00 5.94
N ASP A 196 -5.99 -22.18 5.47
CA ASP A 196 -6.93 -22.38 4.35
C ASP A 196 -8.34 -21.87 4.70
N GLY A 197 -8.76 -21.97 5.97
CA GLY A 197 -9.98 -21.33 6.46
C GLY A 197 -9.92 -19.80 6.35
N TRP A 198 -8.83 -19.17 6.78
CA TRP A 198 -8.64 -17.72 6.59
C TRP A 198 -8.63 -17.31 5.12
N ILE A 199 -7.96 -18.08 4.27
CA ILE A 199 -7.86 -17.83 2.82
C ILE A 199 -9.24 -17.92 2.17
N THR A 200 -10.01 -18.98 2.45
CA THR A 200 -11.35 -19.17 1.88
C THR A 200 -12.34 -18.12 2.36
N LEU A 201 -12.23 -17.65 3.62
CA LEU A 201 -13.00 -16.50 4.11
C LEU A 201 -12.69 -15.24 3.30
N ALA A 202 -11.39 -14.93 3.11
CA ALA A 202 -10.98 -13.76 2.34
C ALA A 202 -11.42 -13.85 0.87
N GLN A 203 -11.28 -15.01 0.23
CA GLN A 203 -11.78 -15.25 -1.13
C GLN A 203 -13.28 -15.02 -1.24
N SER A 204 -14.07 -15.55 -0.28
CA SER A 204 -15.53 -15.41 -0.28
C SER A 204 -15.97 -13.95 -0.14
N VAL A 205 -15.30 -13.20 0.74
CA VAL A 205 -15.58 -11.77 0.94
C VAL A 205 -15.13 -10.93 -0.27
N LYS A 206 -13.97 -11.22 -0.86
CA LYS A 206 -13.47 -10.48 -2.04
C LYS A 206 -14.27 -10.77 -3.31
N GLY A 207 -14.75 -12.00 -3.48
CA GLY A 207 -15.57 -12.39 -4.62
C GLY A 207 -16.99 -11.84 -4.57
N ALA A 208 -17.45 -11.41 -3.39
CA ALA A 208 -18.78 -10.82 -3.23
C ALA A 208 -18.80 -9.35 -3.70
N GLY A 209 -19.76 -9.04 -4.56
CA GLY A 209 -19.85 -7.77 -5.27
C GLY A 209 -20.56 -6.64 -4.49
N THR A 210 -21.40 -6.92 -3.51
CA THR A 210 -22.06 -5.87 -2.68
C THR A 210 -21.80 -6.10 -1.20
N LEU A 211 -22.07 -5.09 -0.36
CA LEU A 211 -21.94 -5.23 1.10
C LEU A 211 -22.84 -6.34 1.65
N GLU A 212 -24.04 -6.47 1.11
CA GLU A 212 -25.01 -7.51 1.48
C GLU A 212 -24.52 -8.89 1.05
N GLN A 213 -23.96 -9.00 -0.16
CA GLN A 213 -23.34 -10.24 -0.62
C GLN A 213 -22.11 -10.60 0.22
N GLN A 214 -21.32 -9.62 0.63
CA GLN A 214 -20.16 -9.82 1.51
C GLN A 214 -20.61 -10.30 2.90
N GLN A 215 -21.65 -9.69 3.48
CA GLN A 215 -22.26 -10.17 4.72
C GLN A 215 -22.76 -11.62 4.57
N ALA A 216 -23.51 -11.92 3.51
CA ALA A 216 -24.02 -13.27 3.27
C ALA A 216 -22.88 -14.30 3.09
N ALA A 217 -21.79 -13.91 2.43
CA ALA A 217 -20.60 -14.74 2.29
C ALA A 217 -19.91 -15.01 3.64
N ILE A 218 -19.78 -14.00 4.51
CA ILE A 218 -19.25 -14.18 5.88
C ILE A 218 -20.14 -15.14 6.66
N ASP A 219 -21.45 -14.94 6.63
CA ASP A 219 -22.39 -15.76 7.40
C ASP A 219 -22.42 -17.22 6.92
N THR A 220 -22.41 -17.42 5.60
CA THR A 220 -22.30 -18.76 4.99
C THR A 220 -21.00 -19.44 5.37
N TRP A 221 -19.88 -18.73 5.25
CA TRP A 221 -18.56 -19.29 5.60
C TRP A 221 -18.49 -19.66 7.08
N ARG A 222 -19.03 -18.83 7.99
CA ARG A 222 -19.06 -19.12 9.43
C ARG A 222 -19.92 -20.35 9.75
N ALA A 223 -21.05 -20.51 9.08
CA ALA A 223 -21.91 -21.69 9.25
C ALA A 223 -21.22 -22.98 8.79
N GLN A 224 -20.39 -22.91 7.74
CA GLN A 224 -19.61 -24.04 7.23
C GLN A 224 -18.35 -24.34 8.06
N ASN A 225 -17.82 -23.36 8.80
CA ASN A 225 -16.57 -23.46 9.55
C ASN A 225 -16.73 -23.14 11.05
N PRO A 226 -17.66 -23.77 11.79
CA PRO A 226 -18.04 -23.35 13.14
C PRO A 226 -16.89 -23.44 14.16
N GLY A 227 -15.93 -24.35 13.96
CA GLY A 227 -14.77 -24.52 14.83
C GLY A 227 -13.55 -23.66 14.48
N HIS A 228 -13.61 -22.87 13.40
CA HIS A 228 -12.47 -22.06 12.98
C HIS A 228 -12.30 -20.82 13.90
N PRO A 229 -11.08 -20.39 14.25
CA PRO A 229 -10.86 -19.23 15.13
C PRO A 229 -11.60 -17.97 14.67
N ALA A 230 -11.58 -17.67 13.37
CA ALA A 230 -12.31 -16.55 12.76
C ALA A 230 -13.85 -16.67 12.83
N ALA A 231 -14.40 -17.89 12.98
CA ALA A 231 -15.84 -18.09 13.11
C ALA A 231 -16.31 -17.87 14.55
N VAL A 232 -15.50 -18.35 15.51
CA VAL A 232 -15.70 -18.16 16.96
C VAL A 232 -15.53 -16.69 17.34
N GLN A 233 -14.44 -16.07 16.90
CA GLN A 233 -14.14 -14.67 17.10
C GLN A 233 -13.86 -14.00 15.76
N LEU A 234 -14.89 -13.35 15.23
CA LEU A 234 -14.81 -12.66 13.95
C LEU A 234 -13.89 -11.42 14.08
N PRO A 235 -12.92 -11.22 13.15
CA PRO A 235 -12.14 -10.00 13.10
C PRO A 235 -13.03 -8.75 13.08
N THR A 236 -12.56 -7.70 13.74
CA THR A 236 -13.23 -6.41 13.86
C THR A 236 -13.61 -5.84 12.48
N PRO A 237 -12.74 -5.91 11.44
CA PRO A 237 -13.11 -5.48 10.10
C PRO A 237 -14.37 -6.14 9.53
N LEU A 238 -14.51 -7.45 9.74
CA LEU A 238 -15.63 -8.23 9.24
C LEU A 238 -16.90 -7.98 10.06
N THR A 239 -16.77 -7.78 11.37
CA THR A 239 -17.89 -7.34 12.23
C THR A 239 -18.43 -5.99 11.76
N LYS A 240 -17.53 -5.03 11.50
CA LYS A 240 -17.91 -3.70 11.00
C LYS A 240 -18.56 -3.75 9.63
N LEU A 241 -18.07 -4.61 8.74
CA LEU A 241 -18.67 -4.84 7.43
C LEU A 241 -20.13 -5.30 7.57
N LYS A 242 -20.39 -6.26 8.46
CA LYS A 242 -21.76 -6.75 8.70
C LYS A 242 -22.68 -5.66 9.26
N GLU A 243 -22.19 -4.82 10.16
CA GLU A 243 -22.96 -3.67 10.67
C GLU A 243 -23.34 -2.70 9.54
N LEU A 244 -22.39 -2.38 8.65
CA LEU A 244 -22.65 -1.51 7.51
C LEU A 244 -23.67 -2.10 6.53
N ALA A 245 -23.56 -3.40 6.23
CA ALA A 245 -24.49 -4.11 5.34
C ALA A 245 -25.92 -4.17 5.90
N SER A 246 -26.10 -4.05 7.22
CA SER A 246 -27.43 -3.97 7.86
C SER A 246 -28.13 -2.61 7.69
N GLN A 247 -27.46 -1.61 7.11
CA GLN A 247 -28.01 -0.27 6.87
C GLN A 247 -27.97 0.05 5.36
N PRO A 248 -28.82 -0.61 4.55
CA PRO A 248 -28.76 -0.46 3.10
C PRO A 248 -29.09 0.97 2.67
N LEU A 249 -28.34 1.44 1.67
CA LEU A 249 -28.58 2.73 1.02
C LEU A 249 -29.74 2.58 0.03
N ASN A 250 -30.86 3.25 0.31
CA ASN A 250 -32.09 3.15 -0.46
C ASN A 250 -32.36 4.38 -1.34
N LYS A 251 -31.79 5.55 -1.01
CA LYS A 251 -32.05 6.78 -1.76
C LYS A 251 -30.84 7.71 -1.86
N ILE A 252 -30.51 8.10 -3.09
CA ILE A 252 -29.38 8.98 -3.43
C ILE A 252 -29.88 10.22 -4.16
N ALA A 253 -29.36 11.40 -3.81
CA ALA A 253 -29.47 12.59 -4.65
C ALA A 253 -28.25 12.70 -5.55
N LEU A 254 -28.45 12.77 -6.87
CA LEU A 254 -27.40 13.04 -7.84
C LEU A 254 -27.43 14.53 -8.21
N LEU A 255 -26.45 15.28 -7.70
CA LEU A 255 -26.34 16.73 -7.87
C LEU A 255 -25.27 17.04 -8.93
N LEU A 256 -25.69 17.36 -10.16
CA LEU A 256 -24.80 17.59 -11.29
C LEU A 256 -25.28 18.77 -12.15
N PRO A 257 -24.37 19.51 -12.81
CA PRO A 257 -24.76 20.64 -13.66
C PRO A 257 -25.37 20.12 -14.95
N GLN A 258 -26.55 20.63 -15.30
CA GLN A 258 -27.20 20.32 -16.58
C GLN A 258 -26.98 21.40 -17.64
N ASP A 259 -26.67 22.62 -17.21
CA ASP A 259 -26.43 23.78 -18.07
C ASP A 259 -25.01 24.36 -17.86
N GLY A 260 -24.60 25.24 -18.78
CA GLY A 260 -23.31 25.96 -18.71
C GLY A 260 -22.08 25.14 -19.13
N PRO A 261 -20.86 25.63 -18.83
CA PRO A 261 -19.61 25.06 -19.35
C PRO A 261 -19.34 23.60 -18.95
N LEU A 262 -19.94 23.15 -17.84
CA LEU A 262 -19.75 21.79 -17.30
C LEU A 262 -20.87 20.82 -17.68
N ALA A 263 -21.88 21.24 -18.46
CA ALA A 263 -23.01 20.38 -18.84
C ALA A 263 -22.58 19.07 -19.53
N GLY A 264 -21.60 19.12 -20.44
CA GLY A 264 -21.07 17.92 -21.10
C GLY A 264 -20.38 16.95 -20.14
N VAL A 265 -19.68 17.49 -19.13
CA VAL A 265 -19.02 16.72 -18.07
C VAL A 265 -20.05 16.10 -17.13
N GLY A 266 -21.04 16.90 -16.69
CA GLY A 266 -22.15 16.44 -15.87
C GLY A 266 -22.94 15.34 -16.56
N LYS A 267 -23.23 15.48 -17.86
CA LYS A 267 -23.86 14.44 -18.67
C LYS A 267 -23.03 13.15 -18.67
N ALA A 268 -21.74 13.21 -18.98
CA ALA A 268 -20.86 12.03 -19.01
C ALA A 268 -20.87 11.25 -17.69
N LEU A 269 -20.72 11.96 -16.56
CA LEU A 269 -20.78 11.39 -15.21
C LEU A 269 -22.15 10.76 -14.93
N ARG A 270 -23.24 11.46 -15.27
CA ARG A 270 -24.60 10.98 -15.08
C ARG A 270 -24.86 9.70 -15.87
N GLU A 271 -24.47 9.63 -17.14
CA GLU A 271 -24.65 8.43 -17.97
C GLU A 271 -23.88 7.23 -17.38
N GLY A 272 -22.64 7.43 -16.90
CA GLY A 272 -21.87 6.38 -16.24
C GLY A 272 -22.52 5.91 -14.94
N PHE A 273 -22.97 6.86 -14.12
CA PHE A 273 -23.64 6.57 -12.85
C PHE A 273 -24.93 5.76 -13.06
N MET A 274 -25.76 6.18 -14.03
CA MET A 274 -27.01 5.49 -14.34
C MET A 274 -26.79 4.13 -15.02
N ALA A 275 -25.75 3.97 -15.83
CA ALA A 275 -25.41 2.67 -16.40
C ALA A 275 -25.08 1.64 -15.32
N ALA A 276 -24.32 2.03 -14.29
CA ALA A 276 -24.03 1.17 -13.15
C ALA A 276 -25.28 0.85 -12.32
N HIS A 277 -26.19 1.82 -12.18
CA HIS A 277 -27.49 1.62 -11.54
C HIS A 277 -28.35 0.57 -12.28
N TYR A 278 -28.53 0.70 -13.59
CA TYR A 278 -29.31 -0.27 -14.37
C TYR A 278 -28.63 -1.63 -14.46
N GLN A 279 -27.30 -1.69 -14.49
CA GLN A 279 -26.55 -2.94 -14.42
C GLN A 279 -26.83 -3.69 -13.11
N ALA A 280 -26.89 -2.97 -11.98
CA ALA A 280 -27.24 -3.55 -10.70
C ALA A 280 -28.68 -4.10 -10.69
N GLU A 281 -29.64 -3.35 -11.26
CA GLU A 281 -31.03 -3.80 -11.41
C GLU A 281 -31.14 -5.08 -12.25
N GLN A 282 -30.47 -5.13 -13.41
CA GLN A 282 -30.44 -6.31 -14.29
C GLN A 282 -29.79 -7.53 -13.64
N ALA A 283 -28.86 -7.32 -12.71
CA ALA A 283 -28.25 -8.37 -11.91
C ALA A 283 -29.15 -8.86 -10.75
N GLY A 284 -30.41 -8.42 -10.67
CA GLY A 284 -31.36 -8.79 -9.62
C GLY A 284 -31.10 -8.12 -8.27
N GLN A 285 -30.26 -7.08 -8.25
CA GLN A 285 -30.02 -6.29 -7.04
C GLN A 285 -31.18 -5.32 -6.82
N LYS A 286 -31.27 -4.73 -5.62
CA LYS A 286 -32.23 -3.68 -5.28
C LYS A 286 -31.49 -2.34 -5.19
N PRO A 287 -31.16 -1.70 -6.32
CA PRO A 287 -30.39 -0.47 -6.30
C PRO A 287 -31.17 0.69 -5.65
N PRO A 288 -30.48 1.69 -5.07
CA PRO A 288 -31.13 2.86 -4.50
C PRO A 288 -31.88 3.67 -5.55
N VAL A 289 -32.99 4.29 -5.13
CA VAL A 289 -33.70 5.28 -5.94
C VAL A 289 -32.81 6.51 -6.12
N ILE A 290 -32.64 6.96 -7.37
CA ILE A 290 -31.83 8.11 -7.73
C ILE A 290 -32.73 9.32 -8.00
N GLU A 291 -32.53 10.41 -7.27
CA GLU A 291 -33.23 11.68 -7.46
C GLU A 291 -32.26 12.72 -8.03
N PHE A 292 -32.61 13.32 -9.17
CA PHE A 292 -31.72 14.26 -9.88
C PHE A 292 -31.93 15.69 -9.40
N TYR A 293 -30.83 16.38 -9.15
CA TYR A 293 -30.79 17.80 -8.82
C TYR A 293 -29.84 18.51 -9.77
N ASP A 294 -30.29 19.61 -10.35
CA ASP A 294 -29.47 20.45 -11.22
C ASP A 294 -28.70 21.48 -10.40
N SER A 295 -27.38 21.28 -10.27
CA SER A 295 -26.52 22.19 -9.52
C SER A 295 -26.37 23.56 -10.17
N SER A 296 -26.60 23.67 -11.49
CA SER A 296 -26.52 24.95 -12.20
C SER A 296 -27.66 25.92 -11.85
N ARG A 297 -28.74 25.40 -11.25
CA ARG A 297 -29.92 26.16 -10.81
C ARG A 297 -29.99 26.35 -9.30
N LEU A 298 -28.96 25.91 -8.56
CA LEU A 298 -28.92 26.08 -7.11
C LEU A 298 -28.75 27.56 -6.73
N THR A 299 -29.68 28.05 -5.93
CA THR A 299 -29.57 29.34 -5.26
C THR A 299 -28.88 29.23 -3.90
N SER A 300 -29.08 28.11 -3.18
CA SER A 300 -28.53 27.85 -1.86
C SER A 300 -28.30 26.35 -1.64
N LEU A 301 -27.13 25.99 -1.08
CA LEU A 301 -26.83 24.63 -0.64
C LEU A 301 -27.70 24.22 0.56
N ASP A 302 -28.11 25.16 1.42
CA ASP A 302 -28.95 24.84 2.58
C ASP A 302 -30.36 24.46 2.16
N ASP A 303 -30.93 25.17 1.18
CA ASP A 303 -32.23 24.82 0.61
C ASP A 303 -32.19 23.46 -0.09
N PHE A 304 -31.07 23.15 -0.77
CA PHE A 304 -30.86 21.84 -1.36
C PHE A 304 -30.84 20.73 -0.30
N TYR A 305 -30.00 20.86 0.74
CA TYR A 305 -29.94 19.85 1.78
C TYR A 305 -31.25 19.70 2.54
N ALA A 306 -31.98 20.80 2.79
CA ALA A 306 -33.30 20.74 3.43
C ALA A 306 -34.31 19.96 2.56
N LYS A 307 -34.34 20.22 1.24
CA LYS A 307 -35.18 19.48 0.29
C LYS A 307 -34.79 18.01 0.20
N ALA A 308 -33.50 17.71 0.05
CA ALA A 308 -32.99 16.35 -0.03
C ALA A 308 -33.30 15.55 1.25
N GLN A 309 -33.13 16.17 2.43
CA GLN A 309 -33.44 15.53 3.71
C GLN A 309 -34.95 15.27 3.86
N ALA A 310 -35.80 16.23 3.48
CA ALA A 310 -37.25 16.04 3.46
C ALA A 310 -37.69 14.93 2.48
N ALA A 311 -36.95 14.76 1.38
CA ALA A 311 -37.16 13.68 0.43
C ALA A 311 -36.61 12.32 0.90
N GLY A 312 -35.99 12.25 2.08
CA GLY A 312 -35.43 11.01 2.64
C GLY A 312 -34.11 10.57 1.96
N VAL A 313 -33.39 11.49 1.33
CA VAL A 313 -32.08 11.21 0.74
C VAL A 313 -31.08 10.87 1.85
N GLN A 314 -30.34 9.77 1.66
CA GLN A 314 -29.35 9.28 2.63
C GLN A 314 -27.91 9.59 2.22
N LEU A 315 -27.68 9.82 0.92
CA LEU A 315 -26.39 10.18 0.36
C LEU A 315 -26.56 11.18 -0.79
N VAL A 316 -25.71 12.19 -0.85
CA VAL A 316 -25.57 13.07 -2.01
C VAL A 316 -24.33 12.65 -2.80
N VAL A 317 -24.46 12.50 -4.12
CA VAL A 317 -23.33 12.33 -5.05
C VAL A 317 -23.26 13.58 -5.92
N GLY A 318 -22.11 14.24 -5.92
CA GLY A 318 -21.92 15.61 -6.38
C GLY A 318 -21.80 16.60 -5.21
N PRO A 319 -21.57 17.89 -5.47
CA PRO A 319 -21.47 18.55 -6.77
C PRO A 319 -20.12 18.28 -7.47
N LEU A 320 -20.00 18.75 -8.70
CA LEU A 320 -18.78 18.68 -9.52
C LEU A 320 -17.98 20.00 -9.46
N GLU A 321 -18.69 21.11 -9.26
CA GLU A 321 -18.16 22.46 -9.41
C GLU A 321 -17.29 22.87 -8.23
N LYS A 322 -16.05 23.28 -8.50
CA LYS A 322 -15.09 23.71 -7.47
C LYS A 322 -15.66 24.74 -6.48
N PRO A 323 -16.43 25.77 -6.90
CA PRO A 323 -17.01 26.71 -5.95
C PRO A 323 -17.96 26.06 -4.94
N LEU A 324 -18.78 25.10 -5.36
CA LEU A 324 -19.70 24.40 -4.48
C LEU A 324 -18.94 23.43 -3.56
N VAL A 325 -17.95 22.70 -4.08
CA VAL A 325 -17.10 21.81 -3.26
C VAL A 325 -16.34 22.58 -2.19
N LYS A 326 -15.85 23.79 -2.51
CA LYS A 326 -15.22 24.70 -1.53
C LYS A 326 -16.21 25.15 -0.44
N GLN A 327 -17.47 25.44 -0.80
CA GLN A 327 -18.49 25.79 0.19
C GLN A 327 -18.81 24.60 1.11
N LEU A 328 -18.83 23.38 0.58
CA LEU A 328 -19.04 22.17 1.38
C LEU A 328 -17.88 21.91 2.35
N SER A 329 -16.63 22.07 1.90
CA SER A 329 -15.46 21.81 2.75
C SER A 329 -15.29 22.84 3.86
N ALA A 330 -15.77 24.08 3.66
CA ALA A 330 -15.74 25.14 4.66
C ALA A 330 -16.76 24.97 5.79
N ARG A 331 -17.70 24.03 5.68
CA ARG A 331 -18.71 23.78 6.73
C ARG A 331 -18.10 22.99 7.89
N PRO A 332 -18.63 23.12 9.11
CA PRO A 332 -18.24 22.26 10.24
C PRO A 332 -18.80 20.84 10.11
N GLN A 333 -20.01 20.70 9.54
CA GLN A 333 -20.69 19.43 9.33
C GLN A 333 -21.64 19.53 8.13
N LEU A 334 -21.96 18.39 7.50
CA LEU A 334 -23.00 18.31 6.46
C LEU A 334 -24.25 17.57 6.99
N PRO A 335 -25.46 18.00 6.59
CA PRO A 335 -26.71 17.33 7.01
C PRO A 335 -26.83 15.89 6.47
N ILE A 336 -26.28 15.66 5.27
CA ILE A 336 -26.29 14.36 4.58
C ILE A 336 -24.86 14.06 4.14
N THR A 337 -24.42 12.81 4.29
CA THR A 337 -23.14 12.35 3.73
C THR A 337 -23.08 12.68 2.25
N THR A 338 -21.96 13.27 1.82
CA THR A 338 -21.82 13.80 0.47
C THR A 338 -20.52 13.31 -0.15
N LEU A 339 -20.61 12.67 -1.32
CA LEU A 339 -19.49 12.35 -2.19
C LEU A 339 -19.37 13.44 -3.26
N ALA A 340 -18.56 14.46 -3.00
CA ALA A 340 -18.24 15.47 -3.99
C ALA A 340 -17.43 14.86 -5.14
N LEU A 341 -17.73 15.24 -6.37
CA LEU A 341 -17.07 14.74 -7.59
C LEU A 341 -15.91 15.66 -8.03
N ASN A 342 -15.28 16.30 -7.03
CA ASN A 342 -14.07 17.10 -7.17
C ASN A 342 -13.37 17.19 -5.81
N TYR A 343 -12.16 17.72 -5.80
CA TYR A 343 -11.44 17.99 -4.55
C TYR A 343 -11.59 19.44 -4.11
N SER A 344 -11.66 19.62 -2.79
CA SER A 344 -11.43 20.91 -2.14
C SER A 344 -9.93 21.19 -2.03
N GLU A 345 -9.58 22.47 -1.96
CA GLU A 345 -8.21 22.93 -1.75
C GLU A 345 -7.80 22.90 -0.27
N THR A 346 -8.73 22.54 0.63
CA THR A 346 -8.53 22.51 2.08
C THR A 346 -8.29 21.08 2.55
N ASP A 347 -7.33 20.91 3.46
CA ASP A 347 -7.01 19.59 4.04
C ASP A 347 -7.96 19.20 5.18
N GLN A 348 -8.66 20.17 5.76
CA GLN A 348 -9.70 19.97 6.75
C GLN A 348 -11.07 20.05 6.07
N SER A 349 -11.87 19.00 6.23
CA SER A 349 -13.24 18.88 5.68
C SER A 349 -14.14 18.16 6.68
N PRO A 350 -15.47 18.37 6.63
CA PRO A 350 -16.43 17.63 7.43
C PRO A 350 -16.23 16.11 7.39
N ALA A 351 -16.54 15.44 8.50
CA ALA A 351 -16.53 13.97 8.59
C ALA A 351 -17.58 13.28 7.68
N GLN A 352 -18.49 14.06 7.09
CA GLN A 352 -19.51 13.63 6.14
C GLN A 352 -19.14 13.91 4.68
N LEU A 353 -18.04 14.64 4.42
CA LEU A 353 -17.61 15.03 3.07
C LEU A 353 -16.54 14.06 2.56
N PHE A 354 -16.94 13.23 1.61
CA PHE A 354 -16.05 12.43 0.78
C PHE A 354 -15.79 13.14 -0.54
N GLN A 355 -14.61 12.92 -1.12
CA GLN A 355 -14.19 13.63 -2.33
C GLN A 355 -13.59 12.65 -3.32
N PHE A 356 -14.04 12.69 -4.55
CA PHE A 356 -13.57 11.84 -5.64
C PHE A 356 -13.36 12.70 -6.88
N GLY A 357 -12.16 12.67 -7.46
CA GLY A 357 -11.85 13.48 -8.64
C GLY A 357 -10.86 12.80 -9.58
N LEU A 358 -10.83 13.27 -10.82
CA LEU A 358 -9.83 12.90 -11.82
C LEU A 358 -8.71 13.95 -11.87
N ALA A 359 -8.13 14.29 -10.71
CA ALA A 359 -7.12 15.33 -10.63
C ALA A 359 -5.78 14.84 -11.20
N ALA A 360 -5.15 15.67 -12.03
CA ALA A 360 -3.83 15.39 -12.60
C ALA A 360 -2.74 15.30 -11.52
N GLU A 361 -2.96 15.95 -10.37
CA GLU A 361 -2.11 15.89 -9.19
C GLU A 361 -2.04 14.49 -8.59
N ASP A 362 -3.13 13.72 -8.63
CA ASP A 362 -3.13 12.32 -8.17
C ASP A 362 -2.30 11.45 -9.13
N GLU A 363 -2.39 11.71 -10.42
CA GLU A 363 -1.59 11.04 -11.46
C GLU A 363 -0.10 11.40 -11.32
N ALA A 364 0.21 12.62 -10.92
CA ALA A 364 1.58 13.04 -10.64
C ALA A 364 2.19 12.22 -9.48
N ARG A 365 1.41 11.93 -8.44
CA ARG A 365 1.82 11.03 -7.35
C ARG A 365 1.92 9.58 -7.81
N GLU A 366 1.04 9.14 -8.70
CA GLU A 366 1.13 7.82 -9.35
C GLU A 366 2.47 7.67 -10.10
N VAL A 367 2.91 8.69 -10.84
CA VAL A 367 4.22 8.69 -11.52
C VAL A 367 5.37 8.59 -10.51
N SER A 368 5.34 9.38 -9.43
CA SER A 368 6.32 9.30 -8.33
C SER A 368 6.41 7.87 -7.77
N ARG A 369 5.27 7.24 -7.48
CA ARG A 369 5.23 5.88 -6.92
C ARG A 369 5.79 4.85 -7.91
N ARG A 370 5.41 4.94 -9.18
CA ARG A 370 5.90 4.02 -10.21
C ARG A 370 7.41 4.13 -10.40
N ALA A 371 7.93 5.34 -10.57
CA ALA A 371 9.36 5.56 -10.79
C ALA A 371 10.21 5.03 -9.61
N ARG A 372 9.70 5.16 -8.38
CA ARG A 372 10.34 4.62 -7.17
C ARG A 372 10.32 3.10 -7.13
N ALA A 373 9.18 2.50 -7.48
CA ALA A 373 9.06 1.04 -7.58
C ALA A 373 10.00 0.47 -8.66
N ASP A 374 10.28 1.24 -9.71
CA ASP A 374 11.25 0.92 -10.75
C ASP A 374 12.72 1.21 -10.32
N GLY A 375 12.96 1.65 -9.08
CA GLY A 375 14.29 1.84 -8.49
C GLY A 375 15.00 3.16 -8.83
N LEU A 376 14.24 4.16 -9.29
CA LEU A 376 14.77 5.46 -9.70
C LEU A 376 14.81 6.44 -8.52
N HIS A 377 15.72 7.42 -8.57
CA HIS A 377 15.98 8.37 -7.49
C HIS A 377 16.11 9.83 -7.96
N ARG A 378 16.45 10.07 -9.24
CA ARG A 378 16.67 11.42 -9.78
C ARG A 378 15.81 11.71 -11.00
N ALA A 379 14.93 12.70 -10.85
CA ALA A 379 13.95 13.08 -11.88
C ALA A 379 14.30 14.43 -12.52
N ALA A 380 14.11 14.54 -13.83
CA ALA A 380 13.83 15.80 -14.48
C ALA A 380 12.32 15.96 -14.70
N ALA A 381 11.82 17.17 -14.86
CA ALA A 381 10.40 17.41 -15.15
C ALA A 381 10.21 18.29 -16.39
N MET A 382 9.22 17.97 -17.21
CA MET A 382 8.74 18.80 -18.31
C MET A 382 7.23 18.96 -18.21
N VAL A 383 6.78 20.19 -17.98
CA VAL A 383 5.37 20.54 -17.80
C VAL A 383 5.04 21.80 -18.59
N PRO A 384 3.79 22.05 -19.00
CA PRO A 384 3.43 23.29 -19.68
C PRO A 384 3.54 24.47 -18.72
N ARG A 385 3.81 25.66 -19.26
CA ARG A 385 3.74 26.90 -18.49
C ARG A 385 2.28 27.21 -18.09
N GLY A 386 2.10 27.71 -16.86
CA GLY A 386 0.81 28.15 -16.33
C GLY A 386 0.36 27.35 -15.10
N GLU A 387 -0.72 27.82 -14.47
CA GLU A 387 -1.18 27.31 -13.17
C GLU A 387 -1.41 25.79 -13.14
N TRP A 388 -1.92 25.22 -14.23
CA TRP A 388 -2.14 23.78 -14.30
C TRP A 388 -0.83 22.99 -14.21
N GLY A 389 0.18 23.34 -15.04
CA GLY A 389 1.47 22.66 -15.05
C GLY A 389 2.24 22.84 -13.74
N GLU A 390 2.15 24.03 -13.13
CA GLU A 390 2.74 24.30 -11.82
C GLU A 390 2.13 23.46 -10.70
N ARG A 391 0.79 23.34 -10.66
CA ARG A 391 0.11 22.52 -9.63
C ARG A 391 0.45 21.04 -9.77
N VAL A 392 0.46 20.52 -11.00
CA VAL A 392 0.81 19.12 -11.29
C VAL A 392 2.27 18.82 -10.94
N TYR A 393 3.20 19.69 -11.36
CA TYR A 393 4.61 19.56 -10.99
C TYR A 393 4.83 19.66 -9.48
N LYS A 394 4.15 20.59 -8.80
CA LYS A 394 4.23 20.73 -7.34
C LYS A 394 3.80 19.43 -6.64
N ALA A 395 2.71 18.80 -7.09
CA ALA A 395 2.24 17.54 -6.54
C ALA A 395 3.27 16.40 -6.74
N PHE A 396 3.83 16.27 -7.95
CA PHE A 396 4.91 15.32 -8.23
C PHE A 396 6.12 15.57 -7.33
N ARG A 397 6.66 16.79 -7.32
CA ARG A 397 7.87 17.16 -6.57
C ARG A 397 7.71 16.89 -5.08
N GLN A 398 6.58 17.31 -4.49
CA GLN A 398 6.32 17.10 -3.07
C GLN A 398 6.29 15.62 -2.70
N ASP A 399 5.64 14.79 -3.50
CA ASP A 399 5.59 13.35 -3.26
C ASP A 399 6.95 12.69 -3.48
N TRP A 400 7.65 13.06 -4.55
CA TRP A 400 8.95 12.51 -4.92
C TRP A 400 10.02 12.80 -3.85
N GLU A 401 10.15 14.05 -3.42
CA GLU A 401 11.13 14.48 -2.43
C GLU A 401 10.80 13.95 -1.03
N ALA A 402 9.53 13.88 -0.66
CA ALA A 402 9.10 13.29 0.61
C ALA A 402 9.46 11.80 0.73
N ASN A 403 9.65 11.12 -0.40
CA ASN A 403 10.03 9.71 -0.47
C ASN A 403 11.49 9.50 -0.89
N GLY A 404 12.37 10.49 -0.65
CA GLY A 404 13.82 10.37 -0.83
C GLY A 404 14.32 10.56 -2.27
N GLY A 405 13.44 10.92 -3.21
CA GLY A 405 13.80 11.30 -4.56
C GLY A 405 14.36 12.73 -4.63
N THR A 406 15.06 13.05 -5.71
CA THR A 406 15.54 14.42 -6.00
C THR A 406 15.08 14.86 -7.38
N VAL A 407 14.62 16.11 -7.50
CA VAL A 407 14.37 16.73 -8.81
C VAL A 407 15.60 17.54 -9.23
N VAL A 408 16.22 17.16 -10.34
CA VAL A 408 17.50 17.71 -10.80
C VAL A 408 17.35 18.84 -11.83
N GLY A 409 16.12 19.07 -12.30
CA GLY A 409 15.76 20.14 -13.23
C GLY A 409 14.27 20.11 -13.58
N VAL A 410 13.73 21.27 -13.95
CA VAL A 410 12.36 21.42 -14.46
C VAL A 410 12.37 22.39 -15.63
N GLU A 411 11.69 22.02 -16.71
CA GLU A 411 11.44 22.89 -17.85
C GLU A 411 9.95 23.16 -18.01
N TYR A 412 9.59 24.44 -18.15
CA TYR A 412 8.24 24.89 -18.41
C TYR A 412 8.06 25.18 -19.90
N VAL A 413 7.48 24.22 -20.60
CA VAL A 413 7.33 24.23 -22.05
C VAL A 413 6.23 25.22 -22.45
N ASP A 414 6.55 26.13 -23.38
CA ASP A 414 5.66 27.21 -23.82
C ASP A 414 5.30 27.15 -25.31
N GLN A 415 6.29 26.92 -26.19
CA GLN A 415 6.13 26.84 -27.64
C GLN A 415 7.10 25.85 -28.30
N PRO A 416 6.70 25.22 -29.43
CA PRO A 416 7.51 24.24 -30.17
C PRO A 416 8.91 24.74 -30.57
N VAL A 417 9.03 26.03 -30.90
CA VAL A 417 10.25 26.62 -31.50
C VAL A 417 11.43 26.62 -30.53
N ALA A 418 11.18 26.69 -29.22
CA ALA A 418 12.22 26.69 -28.19
C ALA A 418 12.50 25.29 -27.61
N LEU A 419 11.81 24.25 -28.05
CA LEU A 419 11.83 22.96 -27.39
C LEU A 419 13.20 22.27 -27.44
N ALA A 420 13.90 22.37 -28.58
CA ALA A 420 15.26 21.87 -28.72
C ALA A 420 16.24 22.57 -27.77
N GLN A 421 16.03 23.87 -27.51
CA GLN A 421 16.81 24.67 -26.57
C GLN A 421 16.54 24.23 -25.13
N GLN A 422 15.27 24.14 -24.74
CA GLN A 422 14.84 23.75 -23.39
C GLN A 422 15.37 22.35 -23.02
N ILE A 423 15.29 21.39 -23.95
CA ILE A 423 15.87 20.05 -23.75
C ILE A 423 17.40 20.13 -23.62
N ALA A 424 18.07 20.92 -24.47
CA ALA A 424 19.53 21.07 -24.38
C ALA A 424 19.98 21.68 -23.05
N ASP A 425 19.21 22.62 -22.50
CA ASP A 425 19.48 23.27 -21.22
C ASP A 425 19.23 22.33 -20.04
N LEU A 426 18.11 21.58 -20.05
CA LEU A 426 17.77 20.57 -19.05
C LEU A 426 18.88 19.51 -18.90
N PHE A 427 19.42 19.05 -20.03
CA PHE A 427 20.50 18.06 -20.10
C PHE A 427 21.92 18.68 -20.04
N GLN A 428 22.01 20.02 -19.96
CA GLN A 428 23.25 20.80 -19.93
C GLN A 428 24.22 20.50 -21.09
N LEU A 429 23.70 20.16 -22.27
CA LEU A 429 24.48 19.72 -23.44
C LEU A 429 25.50 20.78 -23.91
N ARG A 430 25.19 22.07 -23.76
CA ARG A 430 26.07 23.16 -24.22
C ARG A 430 27.23 23.47 -23.27
N LYS A 431 27.16 23.04 -22.00
CA LYS A 431 28.29 23.15 -21.07
C LYS A 431 29.41 22.15 -21.39
N SER A 432 29.12 21.04 -22.08
CA SER A 432 30.17 20.14 -22.58
C SER A 432 30.87 20.72 -23.82
N GLU A 433 30.12 21.37 -24.72
CA GLU A 433 30.69 22.04 -25.91
C GLU A 433 31.58 23.24 -25.54
N GLY A 434 31.15 24.06 -24.57
CA GLY A 434 31.95 25.18 -24.06
C GLY A 434 33.24 24.73 -23.38
N ARG A 435 33.21 23.63 -22.61
CA ARG A 435 34.42 23.02 -22.03
C ARG A 435 35.35 22.45 -23.09
N ALA A 436 34.81 21.77 -24.10
CA ALA A 436 35.59 21.23 -25.21
C ALA A 436 36.33 22.34 -25.97
N LYS A 437 35.63 23.43 -26.32
CA LYS A 437 36.24 24.61 -26.94
C LYS A 437 37.30 25.27 -26.07
N SER A 438 37.05 25.38 -24.76
CA SER A 438 38.01 25.96 -23.81
C SER A 438 39.26 25.07 -23.65
N LEU A 439 39.10 23.74 -23.66
CA LEU A 439 40.23 22.80 -23.66
C LEU A 439 41.01 22.88 -24.97
N GLN A 440 40.34 22.92 -26.12
CA GLN A 440 40.95 23.05 -27.44
C GLN A 440 41.77 24.34 -27.55
N SER A 441 41.25 25.47 -27.06
CA SER A 441 42.00 26.73 -27.01
C SER A 441 43.20 26.71 -26.07
N THR A 442 43.23 25.80 -25.09
CA THR A 442 44.33 25.68 -24.12
C THR A 442 45.40 24.67 -24.57
N VAL A 443 44.99 23.59 -25.24
CA VAL A 443 45.86 22.47 -25.63
C VAL A 443 46.35 22.58 -27.08
N GLY A 444 45.71 23.40 -27.92
CA GLY A 444 46.17 23.72 -29.28
C GLY A 444 45.98 22.61 -30.32
N THR A 445 45.24 21.55 -29.98
CA THR A 445 44.92 20.41 -30.86
C THR A 445 43.42 20.16 -30.88
N ASP A 446 42.90 19.62 -31.99
CA ASP A 446 41.47 19.28 -32.12
C ASP A 446 41.08 18.21 -31.09
N VAL A 447 40.34 18.64 -30.06
CA VAL A 447 39.73 17.74 -29.09
C VAL A 447 38.38 17.31 -29.66
N ALA A 448 38.30 16.09 -30.17
CA ALA A 448 37.04 15.47 -30.58
C ALA A 448 36.17 15.19 -29.34
N ALA A 449 35.46 16.21 -28.86
CA ALA A 449 34.52 16.06 -27.76
C ALA A 449 33.15 15.70 -28.32
N GLN A 450 32.72 14.47 -28.12
CA GLN A 450 31.29 14.14 -28.27
C GLN A 450 30.51 14.89 -27.16
N PRO A 451 29.42 15.59 -27.49
CA PRO A 451 28.55 16.19 -26.49
C PRO A 451 28.14 15.11 -25.48
N SER A 452 28.51 15.29 -24.21
CA SER A 452 28.14 14.36 -23.15
C SER A 452 27.06 14.99 -22.28
N ARG A 453 25.89 14.36 -22.29
CA ARG A 453 24.78 14.75 -21.41
C ARG A 453 25.15 14.57 -19.95
N ARG A 454 24.51 15.35 -19.08
CA ARG A 454 24.47 15.01 -17.65
C ARG A 454 23.85 13.62 -17.49
N GLN A 455 24.48 12.79 -16.66
CA GLN A 455 24.10 11.38 -16.45
C GLN A 455 23.30 11.17 -15.15
N ASP A 456 23.06 12.25 -14.41
CA ASP A 456 22.33 12.25 -13.15
C ASP A 456 20.80 12.30 -13.32
N ILE A 457 20.28 12.56 -14.52
CA ILE A 457 18.85 12.38 -14.83
C ILE A 457 18.59 10.89 -15.09
N GLU A 458 17.77 10.26 -14.26
CA GLU A 458 17.40 8.84 -14.42
C GLU A 458 16.04 8.67 -15.11
N PHE A 459 15.15 9.66 -15.03
CA PHE A 459 13.92 9.71 -15.82
C PHE A 459 13.38 11.13 -15.98
N ILE A 460 12.45 11.30 -16.92
CA ILE A 460 11.69 12.53 -17.13
C ILE A 460 10.24 12.31 -16.69
N PHE A 461 9.76 13.12 -15.74
CA PHE A 461 8.35 13.32 -15.46
C PHE A 461 7.73 14.23 -16.52
N LEU A 462 6.68 13.78 -17.19
CA LEU A 462 6.04 14.48 -18.29
C LEU A 462 4.52 14.63 -18.05
N ALA A 463 4.04 15.86 -17.94
CA ALA A 463 2.60 16.13 -17.83
C ALA A 463 2.19 17.11 -18.93
N VAL A 464 1.91 16.61 -20.13
CA VAL A 464 1.62 17.41 -21.32
C VAL A 464 0.51 16.79 -22.17
N THR A 465 -0.02 17.55 -23.12
CA THR A 465 -0.98 17.05 -24.12
C THR A 465 -0.31 16.13 -25.15
N PRO A 466 -1.07 15.29 -25.89
CA PRO A 466 -0.49 14.40 -26.89
C PRO A 466 0.29 15.16 -27.97
N GLN A 467 -0.22 16.32 -28.41
CA GLN A 467 0.43 17.13 -29.44
C GLN A 467 1.80 17.63 -29.02
N LEU A 468 1.95 17.99 -27.74
CA LEU A 468 3.23 18.45 -27.21
C LEU A 468 4.19 17.28 -26.97
N ALA A 469 3.69 16.13 -26.50
CA ALA A 469 4.50 14.93 -26.35
C ALA A 469 5.06 14.40 -27.68
N GLN A 470 4.29 14.45 -28.76
CA GLN A 470 4.73 14.14 -30.14
C GLN A 470 5.90 15.01 -30.61
N GLN A 471 6.10 16.19 -30.01
CA GLN A 471 7.23 17.06 -30.31
C GLN A 471 8.39 16.81 -29.35
N ILE A 472 8.08 16.62 -28.06
CA ILE A 472 9.08 16.40 -27.00
C ILE A 472 9.85 15.11 -27.26
N LYS A 473 9.18 13.97 -27.47
CA LYS A 473 9.87 12.68 -27.53
C LYS A 473 10.83 12.56 -28.73
N PRO A 474 10.45 12.95 -29.97
CA PRO A 474 11.41 12.98 -31.08
C PRO A 474 12.56 13.96 -30.84
N THR A 475 12.31 15.12 -30.23
CA THR A 475 13.36 16.08 -29.90
C THR A 475 14.34 15.53 -28.85
N LEU A 476 13.84 14.80 -27.84
CA LEU A 476 14.70 14.08 -26.87
C LEU A 476 15.58 13.05 -27.57
N ASN A 477 15.02 12.30 -28.52
CA ASN A 477 15.77 11.32 -29.30
C ASN A 477 16.87 11.98 -30.15
N PHE A 478 16.57 13.13 -30.76
CA PHE A 478 17.53 13.91 -31.54
C PHE A 478 18.64 14.53 -30.67
N GLN A 479 18.30 14.98 -29.45
CA GLN A 479 19.24 15.60 -28.50
C GLN A 479 19.99 14.58 -27.62
N TYR A 480 20.17 13.34 -28.09
CA TYR A 480 20.90 12.27 -27.39
C TYR A 480 20.37 11.91 -25.99
N ALA A 481 19.12 12.22 -25.69
CA ALA A 481 18.41 11.88 -24.44
C ALA A 481 17.30 10.83 -24.66
N GLY A 482 17.35 10.11 -25.80
CA GLY A 482 16.31 9.15 -26.18
C GLY A 482 16.27 7.89 -25.30
N ASP A 483 17.37 7.57 -24.62
CA ASP A 483 17.56 6.46 -23.70
C ASP A 483 16.98 6.73 -22.30
N VAL A 484 16.72 7.99 -21.96
CA VAL A 484 16.13 8.38 -20.67
C VAL A 484 14.65 7.98 -20.66
N PRO A 485 14.21 7.13 -19.71
CA PRO A 485 12.81 6.78 -19.53
C PRO A 485 11.93 8.01 -19.31
N VAL A 486 10.74 8.01 -19.94
CA VAL A 486 9.75 9.08 -19.79
C VAL A 486 8.51 8.51 -19.14
N TYR A 487 8.13 9.07 -17.99
CA TYR A 487 6.94 8.70 -17.24
C TYR A 487 5.95 9.85 -17.27
N ALA A 488 4.72 9.58 -17.68
CA ALA A 488 3.73 10.60 -17.97
C ALA A 488 2.38 10.36 -17.28
N THR A 489 1.64 11.46 -17.10
CA THR A 489 0.22 11.43 -16.70
C THR A 489 -0.66 10.97 -17.87
N SER A 490 -1.95 10.67 -17.61
CA SER A 490 -2.92 10.26 -18.66
C SER A 490 -3.15 11.32 -19.74
N HIS A 491 -2.78 12.57 -19.47
CA HIS A 491 -2.93 13.70 -20.39
C HIS A 491 -2.16 13.52 -21.70
N VAL A 492 -1.12 12.67 -21.72
CA VAL A 492 -0.36 12.34 -22.92
C VAL A 492 -1.15 11.50 -23.92
N PHE A 493 -2.25 10.90 -23.49
CA PHE A 493 -3.04 9.95 -24.26
C PHE A 493 -4.44 10.50 -24.53
N SER A 494 -4.85 10.53 -25.80
CA SER A 494 -6.19 10.94 -26.21
C SER A 494 -7.10 9.77 -26.61
N ALA A 495 -6.58 8.54 -26.64
CA ALA A 495 -7.27 7.37 -27.16
C ALA A 495 -7.82 7.56 -28.60
N SER A 496 -7.10 8.33 -29.43
CA SER A 496 -7.48 8.65 -30.81
C SER A 496 -7.39 7.45 -31.75
N GLY A 497 -6.53 6.48 -31.43
CA GLY A 497 -6.19 5.37 -32.31
C GLY A 497 -5.24 5.78 -33.45
N ASP A 498 -4.68 6.99 -33.40
CA ASP A 498 -3.73 7.48 -34.40
C ASP A 498 -2.36 6.84 -34.18
N LYS A 499 -2.06 5.85 -35.03
CA LYS A 499 -0.80 5.09 -34.97
C LYS A 499 0.43 5.97 -35.18
N ASN A 500 0.35 6.99 -36.01
CA ASN A 500 1.49 7.88 -36.26
C ASN A 500 1.79 8.70 -35.00
N GLN A 501 0.75 9.21 -34.36
CA GLN A 501 0.89 9.90 -33.08
C GLN A 501 1.53 9.01 -32.01
N TYR A 502 1.11 7.76 -31.91
CA TYR A 502 1.68 6.82 -30.94
C TYR A 502 3.11 6.43 -31.28
N LEU A 503 3.47 6.39 -32.56
CA LEU A 503 4.84 6.07 -33.01
C LEU A 503 5.83 7.16 -32.57
N ASP A 504 5.46 8.44 -32.69
CA ASP A 504 6.29 9.58 -32.23
C ASP A 504 6.52 9.56 -30.71
N MET A 505 5.61 8.95 -29.95
CA MET A 505 5.67 8.83 -28.49
C MET A 505 6.26 7.50 -28.01
N THR A 506 6.88 6.72 -28.90
CA THR A 506 7.46 5.42 -28.57
C THR A 506 8.33 5.49 -27.31
N ASN A 507 8.15 4.50 -26.43
CA ASN A 507 8.77 4.38 -25.11
C ASN A 507 8.32 5.34 -24.01
N VAL A 508 7.38 6.26 -24.27
CA VAL A 508 6.72 6.99 -23.18
C VAL A 508 5.81 6.03 -22.41
N MET A 509 6.00 5.97 -21.10
CA MET A 509 5.17 5.21 -20.16
C MET A 509 4.18 6.16 -19.51
N PHE A 510 2.93 5.74 -19.34
CA PHE A 510 1.90 6.58 -18.76
C PHE A 510 0.86 5.79 -17.97
N CYS A 511 0.28 6.43 -16.97
CA CYS A 511 -0.88 5.89 -16.26
C CYS A 511 -2.18 6.25 -16.99
N GLU A 512 -3.16 5.35 -16.97
CA GLU A 512 -4.47 5.59 -17.58
C GLU A 512 -5.56 4.75 -16.88
N THR A 513 -6.81 5.16 -17.01
CA THR A 513 -7.98 4.43 -16.52
C THR A 513 -8.09 3.03 -17.13
N PRO A 514 -8.52 2.01 -16.34
CA PRO A 514 -8.87 0.69 -16.87
C PRO A 514 -9.84 0.76 -18.06
N TRP A 515 -10.79 1.71 -18.03
CA TRP A 515 -11.73 1.95 -19.13
C TRP A 515 -11.06 2.19 -20.49
N LEU A 516 -9.99 2.98 -20.53
CA LEU A 516 -9.31 3.30 -21.78
C LEU A 516 -8.23 2.28 -22.15
N LEU A 517 -7.68 1.54 -21.18
CA LEU A 517 -6.69 0.49 -21.45
C LEU A 517 -7.32 -0.87 -21.81
N ASN A 518 -8.50 -1.19 -21.28
CA ASN A 518 -9.18 -2.46 -21.54
C ASN A 518 -10.19 -2.35 -22.68
N THR A 519 -9.69 -2.33 -23.92
CA THR A 519 -10.53 -2.15 -25.11
C THR A 519 -11.44 -3.34 -25.42
N THR A 520 -11.23 -4.50 -24.78
CA THR A 520 -12.04 -5.72 -24.97
C THR A 520 -13.20 -5.84 -23.98
N ASP A 521 -13.34 -4.90 -23.04
CA ASP A 521 -14.44 -4.89 -22.08
C ASP A 521 -15.81 -4.83 -22.81
N PRO A 522 -16.72 -5.80 -22.58
CA PRO A 522 -18.03 -5.82 -23.22
C PRO A 522 -18.88 -4.58 -22.93
N LEU A 523 -18.84 -4.06 -21.70
CA LEU A 523 -19.56 -2.85 -21.31
C LEU A 523 -19.02 -1.65 -22.09
N ARG A 524 -17.69 -1.55 -22.22
CA ARG A 524 -17.07 -0.50 -23.03
C ARG A 524 -17.52 -0.55 -24.48
N ASN A 525 -17.52 -1.73 -25.09
CA ASN A 525 -17.92 -1.88 -26.49
C ASN A 525 -19.39 -1.53 -26.71
N GLN A 526 -20.28 -1.92 -25.79
CA GLN A 526 -21.69 -1.57 -25.82
C GLN A 526 -21.90 -0.05 -25.73
N VAL A 527 -21.21 0.61 -24.79
CA VAL A 527 -21.32 2.07 -24.59
C VAL A 527 -20.74 2.83 -25.78
N ALA A 528 -19.56 2.43 -26.25
CA ALA A 528 -18.89 3.06 -27.39
C ALA A 528 -19.71 3.00 -28.68
N ALA A 529 -20.51 1.94 -28.88
CA ALA A 529 -21.41 1.83 -30.03
C ALA A 529 -22.55 2.86 -30.01
N GLN A 530 -23.01 3.26 -28.83
CA GLN A 530 -24.12 4.22 -28.66
C GLN A 530 -23.62 5.65 -28.43
N TRP A 531 -22.44 5.80 -27.83
CA TRP A 531 -21.83 7.06 -27.49
C TRP A 531 -20.32 7.02 -27.81
N PRO A 532 -19.92 7.27 -29.08
CA PRO A 532 -18.53 7.15 -29.53
C PRO A 532 -17.53 8.00 -28.74
N GLN A 533 -17.97 9.11 -28.15
CA GLN A 533 -17.14 9.98 -27.31
C GLN A 533 -16.63 9.28 -26.04
N ALA A 534 -17.28 8.18 -25.61
CA ALA A 534 -16.81 7.35 -24.50
C ALA A 534 -15.47 6.66 -24.78
N ASN A 535 -15.01 6.61 -26.04
CA ASN A 535 -13.68 6.12 -26.39
C ASN A 535 -12.55 7.13 -26.10
N GLY A 536 -12.88 8.40 -25.83
CA GLY A 536 -11.90 9.47 -25.59
C GLY A 536 -11.88 9.97 -24.15
N SER A 537 -11.54 11.24 -23.96
CA SER A 537 -11.44 11.87 -22.63
C SER A 537 -12.76 11.85 -21.83
N LEU A 538 -13.92 11.94 -22.49
CA LEU A 538 -15.23 11.81 -21.85
C LEU A 538 -15.47 10.39 -21.29
N GLY A 539 -14.78 9.38 -21.84
CA GLY A 539 -14.78 8.02 -21.30
C GLY A 539 -14.24 7.95 -19.86
N ARG A 540 -13.26 8.78 -19.51
CA ARG A 540 -12.73 8.84 -18.13
C ARG A 540 -13.81 9.34 -17.15
N LEU A 541 -14.61 10.32 -17.57
CA LEU A 541 -15.72 10.85 -16.79
C LEU A 541 -16.88 9.87 -16.68
N TYR A 542 -17.16 9.14 -17.76
CA TYR A 542 -18.10 8.03 -17.72
C TYR A 542 -17.67 6.96 -16.71
N ALA A 543 -16.40 6.54 -16.76
CA ALA A 543 -15.82 5.59 -15.82
C ALA A 543 -15.90 6.10 -14.37
N MET A 544 -15.60 7.38 -14.14
CA MET A 544 -15.79 8.02 -12.85
C MET A 544 -17.25 8.00 -12.39
N GLY A 545 -18.22 8.18 -13.29
CA GLY A 545 -19.65 8.08 -12.98
C GLY A 545 -20.04 6.69 -12.50
N VAL A 546 -19.60 5.65 -13.23
CA VAL A 546 -19.78 4.24 -12.83
C VAL A 546 -19.19 3.98 -11.44
N ASP A 547 -17.97 4.45 -11.22
CA ASP A 547 -17.27 4.24 -9.96
C ASP A 547 -17.87 5.03 -8.81
N ALA A 548 -18.38 6.24 -9.05
CA ALA A 548 -19.10 7.03 -8.03
C ALA A 548 -20.35 6.28 -7.54
N TYR A 549 -21.08 5.62 -8.43
CA TYR A 549 -22.20 4.75 -8.06
C TYR A 549 -21.73 3.55 -7.23
N ARG A 550 -20.64 2.89 -7.64
CA ARG A 550 -20.09 1.72 -6.91
C ARG A 550 -19.51 2.08 -5.54
N LEU A 551 -18.96 3.28 -5.40
CA LEU A 551 -18.40 3.80 -4.16
C LEU A 551 -19.48 4.26 -3.18
N ALA A 552 -20.60 4.80 -3.66
CA ALA A 552 -21.68 5.35 -2.85
C ALA A 552 -22.10 4.47 -1.65
N PRO A 553 -22.43 3.17 -1.82
CA PRO A 553 -22.79 2.32 -0.69
C PRO A 553 -21.58 1.89 0.16
N ARG A 554 -20.34 2.05 -0.33
CA ARG A 554 -19.10 1.55 0.29
C ARG A 554 -18.29 2.62 1.02
N LEU A 555 -18.70 3.88 1.02
CA LEU A 555 -17.93 4.97 1.67
C LEU A 555 -17.67 4.67 3.16
N GLY A 556 -18.68 4.17 3.88
CA GLY A 556 -18.54 3.77 5.28
C GLY A 556 -17.57 2.60 5.47
N GLN A 557 -17.59 1.63 4.54
CA GLN A 557 -16.68 0.48 4.55
C GLN A 557 -15.25 0.92 4.32
N LEU A 558 -15.00 1.70 3.27
CA LEU A 558 -13.66 2.17 2.91
C LEU A 558 -13.08 3.11 3.97
N LYS A 559 -13.92 3.91 4.64
CA LYS A 559 -13.50 4.74 5.79
C LYS A 559 -13.13 3.91 7.01
N ALA A 560 -13.87 2.83 7.29
CA ALA A 560 -13.62 1.97 8.43
C ALA A 560 -12.45 0.99 8.18
N LEU A 561 -12.23 0.61 6.92
CA LEU A 561 -11.28 -0.39 6.47
C LEU A 561 -10.33 0.24 5.43
N PRO A 562 -9.30 1.01 5.87
CA PRO A 562 -8.48 1.82 4.98
C PRO A 562 -7.68 1.01 3.94
N ASP A 563 -7.40 -0.27 4.21
CA ASP A 563 -6.71 -1.17 3.28
C ASP A 563 -7.64 -1.79 2.23
N THR A 564 -8.95 -1.57 2.36
CA THR A 564 -9.94 -2.05 1.38
C THR A 564 -9.89 -1.19 0.13
N ARG A 565 -9.95 -1.85 -1.02
CA ARG A 565 -9.94 -1.21 -2.33
C ARG A 565 -11.11 -1.73 -3.15
N VAL A 566 -11.59 -0.87 -4.04
CA VAL A 566 -12.61 -1.21 -5.04
C VAL A 566 -11.97 -1.12 -6.41
N ASP A 567 -11.97 -2.23 -7.15
CA ASP A 567 -11.56 -2.19 -8.55
C ASP A 567 -12.66 -1.51 -9.39
N GLY A 568 -12.31 -0.33 -9.89
CA GLY A 568 -13.19 0.54 -10.66
C GLY A 568 -12.73 0.67 -12.11
N LEU A 569 -13.57 1.31 -12.92
CA LEU A 569 -13.26 1.64 -14.31
C LEU A 569 -12.29 2.82 -14.44
N SER A 570 -12.11 3.60 -13.37
CA SER A 570 -11.20 4.74 -13.25
C SER A 570 -9.91 4.46 -12.47
N GLY A 571 -9.74 3.23 -11.97
CA GLY A 571 -8.58 2.74 -11.22
C GLY A 571 -8.98 1.82 -10.07
N SER A 572 -8.00 1.34 -9.30
CA SER A 572 -8.25 0.72 -8.00
C SER A 572 -8.40 1.82 -6.95
N LEU A 573 -9.57 1.88 -6.30
CA LEU A 573 -10.05 3.02 -5.51
C LEU A 573 -9.97 2.71 -4.01
N GLY A 574 -9.27 3.56 -3.25
CA GLY A 574 -9.24 3.55 -1.79
C GLY A 574 -9.81 4.85 -1.20
N ILE A 575 -9.85 4.96 0.13
CA ILE A 575 -10.12 6.24 0.82
C ILE A 575 -8.99 6.50 1.80
N ASN A 576 -8.39 7.68 1.69
CA ASN A 576 -7.36 8.11 2.64
C ASN A 576 -7.95 8.78 3.90
N ALA A 577 -7.09 9.11 4.86
CA ALA A 577 -7.48 9.73 6.13
C ALA A 577 -8.27 11.05 5.98
N ASN A 578 -8.10 11.77 4.86
CA ASN A 578 -8.80 13.01 4.56
C ASN A 578 -10.12 12.78 3.79
N GLN A 579 -10.61 11.53 3.73
CA GLN A 579 -11.83 11.13 3.03
C GLN A 579 -11.79 11.46 1.53
N ARG A 580 -10.57 11.52 0.97
CA ARG A 580 -10.36 11.64 -0.48
C ARG A 580 -10.16 10.25 -1.05
N VAL A 581 -10.83 9.97 -2.15
CA VAL A 581 -10.67 8.74 -2.90
C VAL A 581 -9.31 8.79 -3.58
N ASP A 582 -8.39 7.91 -3.17
CA ASP A 582 -7.12 7.75 -3.87
C ASP A 582 -7.26 6.69 -4.96
N ARG A 583 -6.63 6.94 -6.11
CA ARG A 583 -6.69 6.07 -7.28
C ARG A 583 -5.32 5.51 -7.56
N GLN A 584 -5.21 4.19 -7.65
CA GLN A 584 -4.08 3.52 -8.28
C GLN A 584 -4.47 3.15 -9.70
N MET A 585 -3.74 3.69 -10.67
CA MET A 585 -4.05 3.48 -12.08
C MET A 585 -3.12 2.46 -12.72
N PRO A 586 -3.65 1.65 -13.65
CA PRO A 586 -2.81 0.83 -14.49
C PRO A 586 -1.91 1.68 -15.40
N TRP A 587 -0.78 1.08 -15.79
CA TRP A 587 0.27 1.68 -16.60
C TRP A 587 0.33 1.05 -17.99
N ALA A 588 0.62 1.88 -18.99
CA ALA A 588 0.86 1.46 -20.36
C ALA A 588 2.11 2.13 -20.93
N LYS A 589 2.58 1.63 -22.07
CA LYS A 589 3.73 2.15 -22.81
C LYS A 589 3.40 2.20 -24.30
N PHE A 590 3.80 3.27 -24.98
CA PHE A 590 3.70 3.31 -26.45
C PHE A 590 4.78 2.42 -27.07
N VAL A 591 4.37 1.48 -27.92
CA VAL A 591 5.24 0.51 -28.58
C VAL A 591 4.73 0.28 -30.01
N GLY A 592 5.57 0.60 -31.01
CA GLY A 592 5.29 0.25 -32.42
C GLY A 592 4.02 0.88 -33.00
N GLY A 593 3.59 2.05 -32.50
CA GLY A 593 2.36 2.72 -32.94
C GLY A 593 1.10 2.22 -32.24
N ASP A 594 1.23 1.35 -31.25
CA ASP A 594 0.14 0.87 -30.38
C ASP A 594 0.52 1.11 -28.90
N ILE A 595 -0.38 0.74 -27.97
CA ILE A 595 -0.11 0.78 -26.53
C ILE A 595 0.02 -0.64 -25.97
N GLN A 596 0.97 -0.83 -25.07
CA GLN A 596 1.20 -2.08 -24.37
C GLN A 596 0.97 -1.89 -22.87
N ARG A 597 0.11 -2.72 -22.27
CA ARG A 597 -0.11 -2.75 -20.82
C ARG A 597 1.15 -3.23 -20.09
N LEU A 598 1.56 -2.51 -19.05
CA LEU A 598 2.67 -2.87 -18.16
C LEU A 598 2.17 -3.66 -16.94
N PRO A 599 3.04 -4.37 -16.19
CA PRO A 599 2.67 -4.93 -14.89
C PRO A 599 2.24 -3.83 -13.92
N ASP A 600 1.34 -4.14 -12.98
CA ASP A 600 0.95 -3.21 -11.93
C ASP A 600 2.12 -2.84 -11.03
N THR A 601 2.10 -1.59 -10.57
CA THR A 601 3.08 -1.11 -9.59
C THR A 601 2.84 -1.84 -8.26
N PRO A 602 3.85 -2.53 -7.69
CA PRO A 602 3.76 -3.10 -6.36
C PRO A 602 3.35 -2.03 -5.34
N ARG A 603 2.57 -2.43 -4.33
CA ARG A 603 2.13 -1.52 -3.26
C ARG A 603 3.25 -1.23 -2.28
#